data_AF-A0A1Q3H6V5-F1
#
_entry.id   AF-A0A1Q3H6V5-F1
#
_cell.length_a   1.000
_cell.length_b   1.000
_cell.length_c   1.000
_cell.angle_alpha   90.00
_cell.angle_beta   90.00
_cell.angle_gamma   90.00
#
_symmetry.space_group_name_H-M   'P 1'
#
loop_
_entity.id
_entity.type
_entity.pdbx_description
1 polymer ?
#
loop_
_entity_poly.entity_id
_entity_poly.type
_entity_poly.pdbx_seq_one_letter_code
_entity_poly.pdbx_strand_id
1 'polypeptide(L)'
;MSRGAVFLPGLVLAVLVSSPARALPEHTWVVAIGHDQGAPHEVGLLFAEQDARAFSDVLRQHGGVSSRRTMLLLGDDAASVRRALQDVNASIRAQAGAGHPTALVVFYSGHADATALHLGGTELPLEELKTLVAGSPAGVRLLVLDACRSGAVTRVKGVNAAESFDISLRNNIATEGLAILTSSTAGESSQESDELRGSFFTHHLMNALRGAADHDDDGKVTLTEAYGYAYTQTLRSSGQTVALQHPTYSWEVKGRGELVLSTPAVTQGRMGRLRLGSSSLYLILEGRRGGPVVAEVSPQGNRRELSLPAGHYFVQQRSTEEYREYQVSLAAGAVADVASLPFETVRYDRLVRRRGGEKRYTHHVSLLGGAQGEMLAGDGTAPQLRVGYGLDFDWGSVGVRLRGMRSQGSGLDGLLPRTHDEVGLGLTLQRFVDLEHVSLAFGLFAEGVYHRQAFDTDRVSPDRQSLGAAFGGILSVERHLGAGLALRLEGGPVTGLFQRAVMKNGVEANPELASPLTWWGAGGLVWRR
;
A
#
# COMPACT_ATOMS: atom_id res chain seq x y z
N MET A 1 -28.93 41.60 -53.78
CA MET A 1 -29.50 40.38 -53.20
C MET A 1 -28.61 39.21 -53.60
N SER A 2 -27.61 38.88 -52.77
CA SER A 2 -26.64 37.81 -53.02
C SER A 2 -27.07 36.55 -52.24
N ARG A 3 -27.11 35.41 -52.92
CA ARG A 3 -27.49 34.10 -52.38
C ARG A 3 -26.36 33.54 -51.51
N GLY A 4 -26.61 33.38 -50.21
CA GLY A 4 -25.75 32.63 -49.30
C GLY A 4 -26.19 31.17 -49.24
N ALA A 5 -25.35 30.27 -49.73
CA ALA A 5 -25.39 28.84 -49.44
C ALA A 5 -24.20 28.53 -48.53
N VAL A 6 -24.43 28.01 -47.32
CA VAL A 6 -23.37 27.46 -46.47
C VAL A 6 -23.84 26.15 -45.83
N PHE A 7 -23.24 25.09 -46.36
CA PHE A 7 -22.94 23.76 -45.82
C PHE A 7 -23.36 23.41 -44.38
N LEU A 8 -24.18 22.37 -44.24
CA LEU A 8 -24.23 21.50 -43.06
C LEU A 8 -22.99 20.59 -43.04
N PRO A 9 -22.23 20.47 -41.93
CA PRO A 9 -21.27 19.39 -41.78
C PRO A 9 -22.01 18.11 -41.37
N GLY A 10 -21.82 17.04 -42.14
CA GLY A 10 -22.31 15.70 -41.82
C GLY A 10 -21.62 15.15 -40.57
N LEU A 11 -22.42 14.86 -39.56
CA LEU A 11 -22.02 14.15 -38.35
C LEU A 11 -21.70 12.69 -38.75
N VAL A 12 -20.42 12.35 -38.88
CA VAL A 12 -19.98 10.96 -38.97
C VAL A 12 -20.12 10.35 -37.57
N LEU A 13 -21.23 9.66 -37.34
CA LEU A 13 -21.44 8.84 -36.17
C LEU A 13 -20.47 7.65 -36.27
N ALA A 14 -19.30 7.76 -35.64
CA ALA A 14 -18.40 6.62 -35.46
C ALA A 14 -19.09 5.63 -34.52
N VAL A 15 -19.81 4.66 -35.09
CA VAL A 15 -20.29 3.49 -34.36
C VAL A 15 -19.04 2.72 -33.92
N LEU A 16 -18.65 2.89 -32.66
CA LEU A 16 -17.71 2.00 -31.97
C LEU A 16 -18.36 0.62 -31.93
N VAL A 17 -18.10 -0.21 -32.94
CA VAL A 17 -18.48 -1.62 -32.95
C VAL A 17 -17.58 -2.31 -31.94
N SER A 18 -18.08 -2.52 -30.72
CA SER A 18 -17.46 -3.38 -29.71
C SER A 18 -17.23 -4.75 -30.35
N SER A 19 -15.97 -5.18 -30.44
CA SER A 19 -15.66 -6.52 -30.93
C SER A 19 -16.23 -7.54 -29.92
N PRO A 20 -16.89 -8.62 -30.38
CA PRO A 20 -17.44 -9.60 -29.45
C PRO A 20 -16.28 -10.31 -28.72
N ALA A 21 -16.15 -10.05 -27.42
CA ALA A 21 -15.28 -10.81 -26.55
C ALA A 21 -15.84 -12.23 -26.41
N ARG A 22 -14.97 -13.24 -26.46
CA ARG A 22 -15.35 -14.66 -26.48
C ARG A 22 -14.90 -15.34 -25.19
N ALA A 23 -15.85 -15.90 -24.46
CA ALA A 23 -15.58 -16.75 -23.28
C ALA A 23 -14.71 -17.95 -23.62
N LEU A 24 -13.98 -18.43 -22.62
CA LEU A 24 -13.37 -19.76 -22.66
C LEU A 24 -14.40 -20.79 -23.16
N PRO A 25 -14.04 -21.63 -24.15
CA PRO A 25 -14.94 -22.67 -24.62
C PRO A 25 -15.35 -23.63 -23.50
N GLU A 26 -16.53 -24.23 -23.62
CA GLU A 26 -16.96 -25.28 -22.68
C GLU A 26 -15.91 -26.41 -22.58
N HIS A 27 -15.26 -26.73 -23.70
CA HIS A 27 -14.15 -27.67 -23.78
C HIS A 27 -12.82 -26.97 -23.47
N THR A 28 -12.67 -26.47 -22.25
CA THR A 28 -11.40 -25.96 -21.72
C THR A 28 -10.77 -26.99 -20.78
N TRP A 29 -9.48 -27.24 -20.95
CA TRP A 29 -8.65 -28.02 -20.05
C TRP A 29 -7.69 -27.12 -19.28
N VAL A 30 -7.52 -27.39 -18.00
CA VAL A 30 -6.58 -26.68 -17.11
C VAL A 30 -5.58 -27.70 -16.58
N VAL A 31 -4.28 -27.41 -16.73
CA VAL A 31 -3.20 -28.11 -16.07
C VAL A 31 -2.51 -27.12 -15.15
N ALA A 32 -2.74 -27.24 -13.84
CA ALA A 32 -2.14 -26.39 -12.83
C ALA A 32 -1.04 -27.16 -12.10
N ILE A 33 0.19 -26.64 -12.16
CA ILE A 33 1.40 -27.25 -11.64
C ILE A 33 1.93 -26.33 -10.54
N GLY A 34 2.12 -26.88 -9.34
CA GLY A 34 2.73 -26.18 -8.22
C GLY A 34 3.85 -27.01 -7.63
N HIS A 35 5.00 -26.40 -7.35
CA HIS A 35 6.12 -27.12 -6.77
C HIS A 35 6.91 -26.25 -5.79
N ASP A 36 6.82 -26.60 -4.51
CA ASP A 36 7.47 -25.84 -3.43
C ASP A 36 8.99 -26.08 -3.37
N GLN A 37 9.47 -27.24 -3.82
CA GLN A 37 10.89 -27.60 -3.77
C GLN A 37 11.60 -27.41 -5.11
N GLY A 38 12.71 -26.67 -5.12
CA GLY A 38 13.54 -26.47 -6.30
C GLY A 38 14.67 -27.49 -6.46
N ALA A 39 15.77 -27.04 -7.05
CA ALA A 39 17.04 -27.75 -7.05
C ALA A 39 17.62 -27.84 -5.62
N PRO A 40 18.54 -28.79 -5.32
CA PRO A 40 19.04 -29.01 -3.95
C PRO A 40 19.72 -27.81 -3.26
N HIS A 41 20.07 -26.77 -4.01
CA HIS A 41 20.70 -25.55 -3.52
C HIS A 41 19.74 -24.36 -3.40
N GLU A 42 18.48 -24.54 -3.83
CA GLU A 42 17.45 -23.52 -3.74
C GLU A 42 16.71 -23.63 -2.40
N VAL A 43 16.36 -22.49 -1.82
CA VAL A 43 15.52 -22.44 -0.63
C VAL A 43 14.09 -22.76 -1.03
N GLY A 44 13.45 -23.72 -0.36
CA GLY A 44 12.07 -24.10 -0.66
C GLY A 44 11.09 -22.93 -0.50
N LEU A 45 10.13 -22.88 -1.42
CA LEU A 45 8.99 -21.97 -1.39
C LEU A 45 7.93 -22.46 -0.39
N LEU A 46 7.02 -21.55 -0.03
CA LEU A 46 5.95 -21.85 0.93
C LEU A 46 4.57 -21.95 0.28
N PHE A 47 4.38 -21.38 -0.92
CA PHE A 47 3.04 -21.14 -1.45
C PHE A 47 2.81 -21.56 -2.91
N ALA A 48 3.81 -22.11 -3.61
CA ALA A 48 3.68 -22.46 -5.03
C ALA A 48 2.59 -23.53 -5.28
N GLU A 49 2.50 -24.53 -4.42
CA GLU A 49 1.42 -25.52 -4.48
C GLU A 49 0.04 -24.93 -4.15
N GLN A 50 0.00 -23.99 -3.21
CA GLN A 50 -1.22 -23.27 -2.84
C GLN A 50 -1.71 -22.37 -3.98
N ASP A 51 -0.80 -21.69 -4.67
CA ASP A 51 -1.07 -20.84 -5.83
C ASP A 51 -1.68 -21.66 -6.99
N ALA A 52 -1.11 -22.83 -7.30
CA ALA A 52 -1.65 -23.72 -8.34
C ALA A 52 -3.08 -24.19 -8.01
N ARG A 53 -3.34 -24.53 -6.74
CA ARG A 53 -4.68 -24.91 -6.28
C ARG A 53 -5.65 -23.73 -6.40
N ALA A 54 -5.29 -22.56 -5.89
CA ALA A 54 -6.13 -21.38 -5.89
C ALA A 54 -6.45 -20.89 -7.31
N PHE A 55 -5.48 -20.89 -8.22
CA PHE A 55 -5.68 -20.57 -9.63
C PHE A 55 -6.67 -21.52 -10.30
N SER A 56 -6.52 -22.83 -10.06
CA SER A 56 -7.43 -23.84 -10.61
C SER A 56 -8.87 -23.63 -10.10
N ASP A 57 -9.04 -23.30 -8.83
CA ASP A 57 -10.35 -23.05 -8.22
C ASP A 57 -11.03 -21.80 -8.80
N VAL A 58 -10.28 -20.73 -9.03
CA VAL A 58 -10.78 -19.50 -9.66
C VAL A 58 -11.30 -19.79 -11.08
N LEU A 59 -10.58 -20.57 -11.89
CA LEU A 59 -11.05 -20.95 -13.24
C LEU A 59 -12.24 -21.89 -13.22
N ARG A 60 -12.37 -22.77 -12.23
CA ARG A 60 -13.59 -23.57 -12.06
C ARG A 60 -14.79 -22.70 -11.66
N GLN A 61 -14.58 -21.74 -10.77
CA GLN A 61 -15.65 -20.90 -10.21
C GLN A 61 -16.12 -19.81 -11.18
N HIS A 62 -15.20 -19.21 -11.93
CA HIS A 62 -15.52 -18.04 -12.78
C HIS A 62 -15.24 -18.26 -14.27
N GLY A 63 -14.35 -19.20 -14.61
CA GLY A 63 -14.02 -19.55 -16.00
C GLY A 63 -14.88 -20.66 -16.60
N GLY A 64 -15.79 -21.26 -15.82
CA GLY A 64 -16.69 -22.33 -16.29
C GLY A 64 -15.99 -23.67 -16.55
N VAL A 65 -14.77 -23.86 -16.04
CA VAL A 65 -13.99 -25.09 -16.28
C VAL A 65 -14.51 -26.23 -15.40
N SER A 66 -14.80 -27.38 -16.02
CA SER A 66 -15.23 -28.58 -15.29
C SER A 66 -14.08 -29.24 -14.53
N SER A 67 -14.36 -29.77 -13.34
CA SER A 67 -13.37 -30.53 -12.55
C SER A 67 -12.82 -31.76 -13.30
N ARG A 68 -13.59 -32.34 -14.23
CA ARG A 68 -13.11 -33.45 -15.08
C ARG A 68 -12.03 -33.05 -16.09
N ARG A 69 -11.87 -31.74 -16.34
CA ARG A 69 -10.89 -31.18 -17.27
C ARG A 69 -9.86 -30.33 -16.54
N THR A 70 -9.79 -30.44 -15.21
CA THR A 70 -8.78 -29.78 -14.38
C THR A 70 -7.84 -30.85 -13.83
N MET A 71 -6.56 -30.74 -14.18
CA MET A 71 -5.49 -31.58 -13.65
C MET A 71 -4.62 -30.72 -12.74
N LEU A 72 -4.45 -31.17 -11.50
CA LEU A 72 -3.64 -30.49 -10.50
C LEU A 72 -2.43 -31.38 -10.18
N LEU A 73 -1.24 -30.84 -10.36
CA LEU A 73 0.04 -31.52 -10.15
C LEU A 73 0.81 -30.76 -9.07
N LEU A 74 0.96 -31.37 -7.89
CA LEU A 74 1.55 -30.72 -6.71
C LEU A 74 2.72 -31.56 -6.23
N GLY A 75 3.93 -30.98 -6.26
CA GLY A 75 5.16 -31.71 -5.91
C GLY A 75 5.51 -32.85 -6.88
N ASP A 76 4.93 -32.86 -8.08
CA ASP A 76 5.16 -33.86 -9.11
C ASP A 76 6.43 -33.58 -9.92
N ASP A 77 7.13 -34.64 -10.32
CA ASP A 77 8.38 -34.55 -11.09
C ASP A 77 8.16 -34.15 -12.57
N ALA A 78 9.26 -33.77 -13.24
CA ALA A 78 9.24 -33.38 -14.65
C ALA A 78 8.68 -34.47 -15.58
N ALA A 79 8.87 -35.75 -15.24
CA ALA A 79 8.35 -36.86 -16.03
C ALA A 79 6.82 -36.97 -15.93
N SER A 80 6.26 -36.72 -14.75
CA SER A 80 4.82 -36.73 -14.49
C SER A 80 4.14 -35.54 -15.14
N VAL A 81 4.73 -34.34 -15.04
CA VAL A 81 4.25 -33.14 -15.76
C VAL A 81 4.22 -33.37 -17.27
N ARG A 82 5.29 -33.94 -17.83
CA ARG A 82 5.36 -34.26 -19.27
C ARG A 82 4.27 -35.22 -19.70
N ARG A 83 4.08 -36.33 -18.97
CA ARG A 83 3.02 -37.32 -19.23
C ARG A 83 1.63 -36.68 -19.17
N ALA A 84 1.36 -35.88 -18.13
CA ALA A 84 0.09 -35.18 -17.97
C ALA A 84 -0.24 -34.26 -19.15
N LEU A 85 0.72 -33.45 -19.61
CA LEU A 85 0.53 -32.59 -20.77
C LEU A 85 0.27 -33.38 -22.06
N GLN A 86 0.96 -34.52 -22.23
CA GLN A 86 0.74 -35.42 -23.37
C GLN A 86 -0.66 -36.05 -23.33
N ASP A 87 -1.11 -36.53 -22.17
CA ASP A 87 -2.43 -37.13 -21.96
C ASP A 87 -3.57 -36.12 -22.18
N VAL A 88 -3.39 -34.88 -21.70
CA VAL A 88 -4.32 -33.78 -21.94
C VAL A 88 -4.37 -33.43 -23.42
N ASN A 89 -3.22 -33.33 -24.09
CA ASN A 89 -3.18 -33.07 -25.53
C ASN A 89 -3.83 -34.19 -26.36
N ALA A 90 -3.70 -35.45 -25.96
CA ALA A 90 -4.41 -36.58 -26.58
C ALA A 90 -5.93 -36.45 -26.37
N SER A 91 -6.36 -36.08 -25.16
CA SER A 91 -7.77 -35.84 -24.84
C SER A 91 -8.39 -34.68 -25.63
N ILE A 92 -7.65 -33.57 -25.78
CA ILE A 92 -8.07 -32.43 -26.60
C ILE A 92 -8.19 -32.85 -28.07
N ARG A 93 -7.25 -33.65 -28.59
CA ARG A 93 -7.29 -34.12 -29.99
C ARG A 93 -8.56 -34.89 -30.31
N ALA A 94 -9.00 -35.76 -29.39
CA ALA A 94 -10.22 -36.53 -29.54
C ALA A 94 -11.48 -35.65 -29.62
N GLN A 95 -11.47 -34.49 -28.95
CA GLN A 95 -12.61 -33.56 -28.89
C GLN A 95 -12.58 -32.50 -30.01
N ALA A 96 -11.39 -31.98 -30.33
CA ALA A 96 -11.19 -31.03 -31.41
C ALA A 96 -11.55 -31.64 -32.78
N GLY A 97 -11.27 -32.93 -32.98
CA GLY A 97 -11.70 -33.67 -34.18
C GLY A 97 -13.21 -33.72 -34.39
N ALA A 98 -14.00 -33.47 -33.34
CA ALA A 98 -15.47 -33.40 -33.40
C ALA A 98 -16.01 -31.98 -33.68
N GLY A 99 -15.14 -31.00 -34.00
CA GLY A 99 -15.53 -29.64 -34.40
C GLY A 99 -15.88 -28.69 -33.25
N HIS A 100 -15.63 -29.08 -32.00
CA HIS A 100 -15.87 -28.23 -30.83
C HIS A 100 -14.73 -27.21 -30.64
N PRO A 101 -15.00 -25.93 -30.35
CA PRO A 101 -13.97 -25.00 -29.89
C PRO A 101 -13.32 -25.51 -28.61
N THR A 102 -12.00 -25.53 -28.54
CA THR A 102 -11.23 -26.07 -27.41
C THR A 102 -10.19 -25.09 -26.91
N ALA A 103 -9.89 -25.13 -25.61
CA ALA A 103 -8.80 -24.37 -25.00
C ALA A 103 -7.95 -25.20 -24.06
N LEU A 104 -6.66 -24.89 -23.98
CA LEU A 104 -5.72 -25.41 -23.00
C LEU A 104 -5.17 -24.24 -22.18
N VAL A 105 -5.30 -24.31 -20.87
CA VAL A 105 -4.66 -23.39 -19.91
C VAL A 105 -3.65 -24.18 -19.09
N VAL A 106 -2.40 -23.77 -19.13
CA VAL A 106 -1.33 -24.33 -18.30
C VAL A 106 -0.85 -23.25 -17.36
N PHE A 107 -0.86 -23.55 -16.06
CA PHE A 107 -0.36 -22.68 -15.01
C PHE A 107 0.80 -23.38 -14.29
N TYR A 108 1.89 -22.67 -14.07
CA TYR A 108 3.01 -23.13 -13.27
C TYR A 108 3.33 -22.09 -12.20
N SER A 109 3.48 -22.53 -10.95
CA SER A 109 4.13 -21.77 -9.88
C SER A 109 5.24 -22.60 -9.27
N GLY A 110 6.43 -22.02 -9.09
CA GLY A 110 7.57 -22.71 -8.50
C GLY A 110 8.92 -22.13 -8.91
N HIS A 111 9.99 -22.90 -8.68
CA HIS A 111 11.34 -22.52 -9.09
C HIS A 111 11.57 -22.68 -10.59
N ALA A 112 12.34 -21.76 -11.17
CA ALA A 112 12.82 -21.87 -12.53
C ALA A 112 14.11 -21.06 -12.70
N ASP A 113 14.88 -21.43 -13.70
CA ASP A 113 15.98 -20.62 -14.22
C ASP A 113 15.69 -20.13 -15.65
N ALA A 114 16.72 -19.66 -16.35
CA ALA A 114 16.56 -19.16 -17.72
C ALA A 114 16.25 -20.27 -18.75
N THR A 115 16.37 -21.55 -18.38
CA THR A 115 16.34 -22.70 -19.28
C THR A 115 15.32 -23.77 -18.89
N ALA A 116 15.01 -23.94 -17.61
CA ALA A 116 14.16 -25.02 -17.11
C ALA A 116 13.33 -24.63 -15.89
N LEU A 117 12.22 -25.33 -15.70
CA LEU A 117 11.47 -25.40 -14.45
C LEU A 117 12.12 -26.43 -13.53
N HIS A 118 12.25 -26.12 -12.24
CA HIS A 118 12.80 -27.05 -11.25
C HIS A 118 11.67 -27.69 -10.46
N LEU A 119 11.58 -29.02 -10.55
CA LEU A 119 10.51 -29.85 -10.00
C LEU A 119 11.11 -30.88 -9.05
N GLY A 120 11.58 -30.44 -7.88
CA GLY A 120 12.05 -31.33 -6.81
C GLY A 120 13.30 -32.14 -7.16
N GLY A 121 14.31 -31.48 -7.72
CA GLY A 121 15.55 -32.14 -8.19
C GLY A 121 15.46 -32.76 -9.58
N THR A 122 14.32 -32.62 -10.27
CA THR A 122 14.19 -32.86 -11.71
C THR A 122 13.97 -31.55 -12.46
N GLU A 123 14.27 -31.53 -13.76
CA GLU A 123 14.16 -30.32 -14.58
C GLU A 123 13.25 -30.57 -15.78
N LEU A 124 12.36 -29.61 -16.07
CA LEU A 124 11.59 -29.55 -17.30
C LEU A 124 12.04 -28.34 -18.13
N PRO A 125 12.73 -28.54 -19.26
CA PRO A 125 13.17 -27.43 -20.11
C PRO A 125 12.00 -26.53 -20.54
N LEU A 126 12.18 -25.22 -20.41
CA LEU A 126 11.18 -24.21 -20.76
C LEU A 126 10.79 -24.27 -22.25
N GLU A 127 11.77 -24.54 -23.13
CA GLU A 127 11.50 -24.74 -24.56
C GLU A 127 10.70 -26.03 -24.83
N GLU A 128 10.91 -27.07 -24.03
CA GLU A 128 10.13 -28.30 -24.13
C GLU A 128 8.69 -28.04 -23.69
N LEU A 129 8.49 -27.39 -22.55
CA LEU A 129 7.16 -26.98 -22.06
C LEU A 129 6.44 -26.11 -23.10
N LYS A 130 7.12 -25.10 -23.63
CA LYS A 130 6.57 -24.24 -24.70
C LYS A 130 6.15 -25.05 -25.91
N THR A 131 6.97 -26.02 -26.34
CA THR A 131 6.66 -26.90 -27.47
C THR A 131 5.46 -27.79 -27.19
N LEU A 132 5.35 -28.35 -25.99
CA LEU A 132 4.21 -29.18 -25.57
C LEU A 132 2.89 -28.38 -25.56
N VAL A 133 2.93 -27.14 -25.09
CA VAL A 133 1.76 -26.26 -25.05
C VAL A 133 1.43 -25.77 -26.46
N ALA A 134 2.39 -25.19 -27.18
CA ALA A 134 2.22 -24.68 -28.55
C ALA A 134 1.74 -25.78 -29.52
N GLY A 135 2.27 -27.00 -29.39
CA GLY A 135 1.91 -28.17 -30.18
C GLY A 135 0.58 -28.82 -29.80
N SER A 136 -0.10 -28.33 -28.77
CA SER A 136 -1.46 -28.79 -28.41
C SER A 136 -2.41 -28.63 -29.60
N PRO A 137 -3.42 -29.49 -29.81
CA PRO A 137 -4.45 -29.29 -30.84
C PRO A 137 -5.56 -28.31 -30.43
N ALA A 138 -5.46 -27.68 -29.25
CA ALA A 138 -6.45 -26.72 -28.79
C ALA A 138 -6.58 -25.52 -29.74
N GLY A 139 -7.76 -24.91 -29.86
CA GLY A 139 -7.90 -23.64 -30.60
C GLY A 139 -7.13 -22.52 -29.89
N VAL A 140 -7.33 -22.41 -28.57
CA VAL A 140 -6.68 -21.41 -27.70
C VAL A 140 -5.71 -22.10 -26.74
N ARG A 141 -4.50 -21.55 -26.58
CA ARG A 141 -3.50 -22.03 -25.61
C ARG A 141 -3.06 -20.86 -24.74
N LEU A 142 -3.19 -20.97 -23.43
CA LEU A 142 -2.71 -20.01 -22.46
C LEU A 142 -1.68 -20.69 -21.55
N LEU A 143 -0.47 -20.17 -21.51
CA LEU A 143 0.59 -20.57 -20.60
C LEU A 143 0.83 -19.43 -19.60
N VAL A 144 0.73 -19.71 -18.31
CA VAL A 144 1.00 -18.77 -17.23
C VAL A 144 2.15 -19.33 -16.40
N LEU A 145 3.26 -18.60 -16.33
CA LEU A 145 4.45 -18.99 -15.57
C LEU A 145 4.67 -17.99 -14.44
N ASP A 146 4.53 -18.47 -13.21
CA ASP A 146 4.91 -17.75 -12.01
C ASP A 146 6.20 -18.32 -11.42
N ALA A 147 7.32 -17.92 -12.00
CA ALA A 147 8.64 -18.39 -11.59
C ALA A 147 9.70 -17.33 -11.91
N CYS A 148 10.74 -17.27 -11.07
CA CYS A 148 11.87 -16.37 -11.26
C CYS A 148 12.50 -16.58 -12.65
N ARG A 149 12.87 -15.48 -13.33
CA ARG A 149 13.59 -15.51 -14.63
C ARG A 149 12.86 -16.21 -15.79
N SER A 150 11.58 -16.53 -15.65
CA SER A 150 10.75 -17.17 -16.69
C SER A 150 10.53 -16.31 -17.95
N GLY A 151 10.85 -15.01 -17.92
CA GLY A 151 10.78 -14.11 -19.09
C GLY A 151 11.76 -14.44 -20.23
N ALA A 152 12.60 -15.47 -20.13
CA ALA A 152 13.36 -15.99 -21.28
C ALA A 152 12.43 -16.58 -22.36
N VAL A 153 11.29 -17.16 -21.96
CA VAL A 153 10.29 -17.80 -22.85
C VAL A 153 9.64 -16.82 -23.82
N THR A 154 9.48 -15.55 -23.38
CA THR A 154 8.81 -14.47 -24.12
C THR A 154 9.76 -13.72 -25.07
N ARG A 155 11.08 -13.99 -24.99
CA ARG A 155 12.10 -13.27 -25.78
C ARG A 155 12.21 -13.83 -27.20
N VAL A 156 11.44 -13.27 -28.12
CA VAL A 156 11.65 -13.47 -29.57
C VAL A 156 12.97 -12.78 -29.97
N LYS A 157 13.79 -13.40 -30.80
CA LYS A 157 15.03 -12.82 -31.33
C LYS A 157 14.73 -11.46 -32.00
N GLY A 158 15.00 -10.34 -31.31
CA GLY A 158 15.06 -9.01 -31.92
C GLY A 158 14.09 -7.92 -31.43
N VAL A 159 13.43 -8.02 -30.27
CA VAL A 159 12.55 -6.94 -29.76
C VAL A 159 12.87 -6.59 -28.30
N ASN A 160 13.12 -5.30 -28.03
CA ASN A 160 13.28 -4.75 -26.68
C ASN A 160 11.91 -4.58 -25.99
N ALA A 161 11.87 -4.73 -24.67
CA ALA A 161 10.72 -4.35 -23.85
C ALA A 161 10.35 -2.89 -24.14
N ALA A 162 9.14 -2.64 -24.61
CA ALA A 162 8.67 -1.31 -24.96
C ALA A 162 7.54 -0.86 -24.01
N GLU A 163 7.64 0.41 -23.61
CA GLU A 163 6.69 1.18 -22.82
C GLU A 163 5.29 1.25 -23.47
N SER A 164 4.29 1.49 -22.60
CA SER A 164 2.92 1.98 -22.84
C SER A 164 2.26 1.66 -24.19
N PHE A 165 1.26 0.79 -24.12
CA PHE A 165 0.43 0.31 -25.22
C PHE A 165 -0.45 1.43 -25.83
N ASP A 166 -0.25 1.73 -27.11
CA ASP A 166 -1.25 2.30 -28.01
C ASP A 166 -1.27 1.43 -29.28
N ILE A 167 -2.35 0.68 -29.53
CA ILE A 167 -2.47 -0.16 -30.73
C ILE A 167 -3.75 0.17 -31.49
N SER A 168 -3.53 0.86 -32.61
CA SER A 168 -4.47 1.01 -33.72
C SER A 168 -4.66 -0.32 -34.47
N LEU A 169 -5.91 -0.78 -34.59
CA LEU A 169 -6.31 -2.03 -35.23
C LEU A 169 -6.30 -1.94 -36.77
N ARG A 170 -5.65 -2.90 -37.45
CA ARG A 170 -5.94 -3.25 -38.86
C ARG A 170 -6.32 -4.73 -38.99
N ASN A 171 -7.31 -4.96 -39.85
CA ASN A 171 -8.15 -6.16 -39.96
C ASN A 171 -7.43 -7.40 -40.51
N ASN A 172 -7.63 -8.57 -39.87
CA ASN A 172 -8.01 -9.85 -40.50
C ASN A 172 -8.29 -10.96 -39.45
N ILE A 173 -9.08 -11.97 -39.84
CA ILE A 173 -9.74 -12.99 -38.98
C ILE A 173 -8.90 -14.29 -38.89
N ALA A 174 -8.72 -14.83 -37.68
CA ALA A 174 -8.65 -16.27 -37.31
C ALA A 174 -8.88 -16.42 -35.78
N THR A 175 -9.07 -17.63 -35.27
CA THR A 175 -9.67 -17.93 -33.93
C THR A 175 -8.75 -18.78 -33.05
N GLU A 176 -7.45 -18.74 -33.33
CA GLU A 176 -6.45 -19.65 -32.80
C GLU A 176 -5.20 -18.87 -32.36
N GLY A 177 -4.59 -19.29 -31.25
CA GLY A 177 -3.40 -18.59 -30.77
C GLY A 177 -2.78 -19.15 -29.51
N LEU A 178 -1.51 -18.81 -29.32
CA LEU A 178 -0.76 -19.04 -28.09
C LEU A 178 -0.57 -17.72 -27.34
N ALA A 179 -0.84 -17.80 -26.07
CA ALA A 179 -0.82 -16.71 -25.12
C ALA A 179 0.11 -17.10 -23.98
N ILE A 180 1.16 -16.30 -23.71
CA ILE A 180 2.12 -16.60 -22.63
C ILE A 180 2.19 -15.40 -21.68
N LEU A 181 1.93 -15.65 -20.40
CA LEU A 181 2.05 -14.72 -19.29
C LEU A 181 3.18 -15.18 -18.37
N THR A 182 4.01 -14.24 -17.92
CA THR A 182 5.11 -14.52 -16.99
C THR A 182 5.12 -13.50 -15.87
N SER A 183 5.39 -13.92 -14.64
CA SER A 183 5.38 -13.03 -13.48
C SER A 183 6.59 -12.10 -13.39
N SER A 184 7.70 -12.38 -14.10
CA SER A 184 8.90 -11.55 -14.08
C SER A 184 9.63 -11.52 -15.43
N THR A 185 10.37 -10.45 -15.73
CA THR A 185 11.33 -10.41 -16.85
C THR A 185 12.45 -11.44 -16.67
N ALA A 186 13.19 -11.75 -17.73
CA ALA A 186 14.28 -12.74 -17.70
C ALA A 186 15.45 -12.38 -16.74
N GLY A 187 15.52 -11.13 -16.25
CA GLY A 187 16.56 -10.65 -15.34
C GLY A 187 16.10 -10.43 -13.90
N GLU A 188 14.80 -10.62 -13.61
CA GLU A 188 14.20 -10.29 -12.32
C GLU A 188 13.71 -11.55 -11.58
N SER A 189 13.69 -11.46 -10.25
CA SER A 189 13.16 -12.51 -9.38
C SER A 189 11.65 -12.36 -9.23
N SER A 190 10.91 -13.46 -9.28
CA SER A 190 9.56 -13.52 -8.71
C SER A 190 9.68 -13.63 -7.18
N GLN A 191 8.70 -13.10 -6.45
CA GLN A 191 8.72 -13.07 -4.98
C GLN A 191 7.40 -13.59 -4.40
N GLU A 192 7.50 -14.37 -3.32
CA GLU A 192 6.38 -14.74 -2.46
C GLU A 192 6.25 -13.76 -1.30
N SER A 193 5.02 -13.58 -0.80
CA SER A 193 4.73 -12.76 0.38
C SER A 193 4.08 -13.60 1.46
N ASP A 194 4.65 -13.59 2.67
CA ASP A 194 4.05 -14.20 3.86
C ASP A 194 2.72 -13.54 4.25
N GLU A 195 2.59 -12.23 3.99
CA GLU A 195 1.37 -11.45 4.27
C GLU A 195 0.23 -11.84 3.33
N LEU A 196 0.54 -12.04 2.04
CA LEU A 196 -0.43 -12.47 1.02
C LEU A 196 -0.60 -13.99 0.95
N ARG A 197 0.33 -14.75 1.54
CA ARG A 197 0.41 -16.22 1.47
C ARG A 197 0.40 -16.77 0.03
N GLY A 198 1.22 -16.16 -0.83
CA GLY A 198 1.31 -16.48 -2.26
C GLY A 198 2.27 -15.55 -3.00
N SER A 199 2.46 -15.81 -4.30
CA SER A 199 3.16 -14.88 -5.18
C SER A 199 2.34 -13.62 -5.45
N PHE A 200 3.01 -12.47 -5.54
CA PHE A 200 2.36 -11.19 -5.87
C PHE A 200 1.60 -11.25 -7.20
N PHE A 201 2.22 -11.83 -8.24
CA PHE A 201 1.60 -11.90 -9.56
C PHE A 201 0.37 -12.81 -9.55
N THR A 202 0.50 -14.02 -9.03
CA THR A 202 -0.62 -14.97 -8.96
C THR A 202 -1.76 -14.42 -8.11
N HIS A 203 -1.46 -13.81 -6.96
CA HIS A 203 -2.48 -13.16 -6.11
C HIS A 203 -3.29 -12.12 -6.88
N HIS A 204 -2.61 -11.20 -7.58
CA HIS A 204 -3.29 -10.13 -8.32
C HIS A 204 -4.01 -10.63 -9.57
N LEU A 205 -3.47 -11.64 -10.25
CA LEU A 205 -4.14 -12.31 -11.37
C LEU A 205 -5.43 -12.99 -10.91
N MET A 206 -5.42 -13.68 -9.77
CA MET A 206 -6.64 -14.28 -9.21
C MET A 206 -7.67 -13.23 -8.81
N ASN A 207 -7.24 -12.11 -8.21
CA ASN A 207 -8.14 -11.01 -7.88
C ASN A 207 -8.75 -10.37 -9.14
N ALA A 208 -7.97 -10.26 -10.21
CA ALA A 208 -8.48 -9.82 -11.51
C ALA A 208 -9.60 -10.74 -12.00
N LEU A 209 -9.37 -12.07 -12.03
CA LEU A 209 -10.36 -13.06 -12.46
C LEU A 209 -11.60 -13.16 -11.55
N ARG A 210 -11.53 -12.66 -10.32
CA ARG A 210 -12.69 -12.53 -9.42
C ARG A 210 -13.52 -11.27 -9.68
N GLY A 211 -13.07 -10.38 -10.57
CA GLY A 211 -13.80 -9.17 -10.99
C GLY A 211 -13.11 -7.84 -10.69
N ALA A 212 -11.94 -7.84 -10.03
CA ALA A 212 -11.26 -6.57 -9.72
C ALA A 212 -10.77 -5.79 -10.96
N ALA A 213 -10.69 -6.49 -12.11
CA ALA A 213 -10.19 -5.97 -13.38
C ALA A 213 -11.27 -5.64 -14.42
N ASP A 214 -12.56 -5.83 -14.11
CA ASP A 214 -13.70 -5.48 -14.98
C ASP A 214 -13.78 -3.95 -15.12
N HIS A 215 -13.03 -3.41 -16.09
CA HIS A 215 -12.84 -1.97 -16.25
C HIS A 215 -13.95 -1.37 -17.12
N ASP A 216 -14.47 -2.13 -18.08
CA ASP A 216 -15.53 -1.69 -18.99
C ASP A 216 -16.96 -1.96 -18.46
N ASP A 217 -17.07 -2.54 -17.26
CA ASP A 217 -18.32 -2.84 -16.55
C ASP A 217 -19.23 -3.85 -17.27
N ASP A 218 -18.68 -4.68 -18.16
CA ASP A 218 -19.45 -5.69 -18.90
C ASP A 218 -19.72 -6.98 -18.09
N GLY A 219 -19.15 -7.09 -16.89
CA GLY A 219 -19.31 -8.23 -15.98
C GLY A 219 -18.43 -9.43 -16.31
N LYS A 220 -17.52 -9.28 -17.26
CA LYS A 220 -16.54 -10.28 -17.66
C LYS A 220 -15.14 -9.72 -17.38
N VAL A 221 -14.15 -10.60 -17.44
CA VAL A 221 -12.75 -10.19 -17.37
C VAL A 221 -12.01 -10.83 -18.52
N THR A 222 -11.46 -10.00 -19.39
CA THR A 222 -10.66 -10.45 -20.52
C THR A 222 -9.21 -10.72 -20.12
N LEU A 223 -8.48 -11.44 -20.96
CA LEU A 223 -7.06 -11.70 -20.79
C LEU A 223 -6.25 -10.39 -20.71
N THR A 224 -6.65 -9.38 -21.48
CA THR A 224 -6.03 -8.05 -21.49
C THR A 224 -6.27 -7.33 -20.16
N GLU A 225 -7.51 -7.33 -19.68
CA GLU A 225 -7.87 -6.73 -18.38
C GLU A 225 -7.16 -7.45 -17.22
N ALA A 226 -7.19 -8.78 -17.23
CA ALA A 226 -6.55 -9.60 -16.21
C ALA A 226 -5.05 -9.33 -16.14
N TYR A 227 -4.37 -9.29 -17.29
CA TYR A 227 -2.95 -8.98 -17.36
C TYR A 227 -2.65 -7.54 -16.93
N GLY A 228 -3.40 -6.55 -17.44
CA GLY A 228 -3.20 -5.14 -17.12
C GLY A 228 -3.36 -4.83 -15.63
N TYR A 229 -4.37 -5.43 -15.00
CA TYR A 229 -4.57 -5.36 -13.56
C TYR A 229 -3.43 -6.05 -12.80
N ALA A 230 -3.11 -7.30 -13.13
CA ALA A 230 -2.06 -8.06 -12.46
C ALA A 230 -0.70 -7.36 -12.56
N TYR A 231 -0.35 -6.81 -13.73
CA TYR A 231 0.87 -6.03 -13.95
C TYR A 231 0.94 -4.80 -13.04
N THR A 232 -0.11 -3.98 -13.05
CA THR A 232 -0.17 -2.73 -12.29
C THR A 232 -0.10 -2.97 -10.78
N GLN A 233 -0.83 -3.97 -10.27
CA GLN A 233 -0.82 -4.27 -8.85
C GLN A 233 0.46 -4.98 -8.40
N THR A 234 1.03 -5.86 -9.23
CA THR A 234 2.32 -6.50 -8.92
C THR A 234 3.42 -5.45 -8.78
N LEU A 235 3.47 -4.45 -9.66
CA LEU A 235 4.42 -3.33 -9.52
C LEU A 235 4.19 -2.52 -8.24
N ARG A 236 2.94 -2.26 -7.89
CA ARG A 236 2.59 -1.53 -6.67
C ARG A 236 3.00 -2.27 -5.40
N SER A 237 2.66 -3.56 -5.30
CA SER A 237 2.96 -4.37 -4.12
C SER A 237 4.46 -4.71 -4.03
N SER A 238 5.11 -5.06 -5.13
CA SER A 238 6.56 -5.35 -5.14
C SER A 238 7.40 -4.09 -4.92
N GLY A 239 6.94 -2.91 -5.36
CA GLY A 239 7.63 -1.63 -5.12
C GLY A 239 7.70 -1.20 -3.65
N GLN A 240 6.96 -1.87 -2.77
CA GLN A 240 7.07 -1.71 -1.31
C GLN A 240 8.06 -2.69 -0.67
N THR A 241 8.63 -3.60 -1.45
CA THR A 241 9.67 -4.56 -1.04
C THR A 241 11.06 -4.09 -1.49
N VAL A 242 12.10 -4.87 -1.15
CA VAL A 242 13.50 -4.53 -1.48
C VAL A 242 13.80 -4.61 -2.99
N ALA A 243 12.97 -5.30 -3.78
CA ALA A 243 13.14 -5.44 -5.23
C ALA A 243 11.82 -5.35 -6.00
N LEU A 244 11.83 -4.56 -7.08
CA LEU A 244 10.68 -4.36 -7.97
C LEU A 244 10.51 -5.56 -8.91
N GLN A 245 9.27 -5.96 -9.21
CA GLN A 245 8.95 -7.06 -10.13
C GLN A 245 8.13 -6.57 -11.32
N HIS A 246 8.61 -6.81 -12.55
CA HIS A 246 7.87 -6.50 -13.79
C HIS A 246 7.36 -7.78 -14.48
N PRO A 247 6.05 -8.08 -14.43
CA PRO A 247 5.48 -9.16 -15.25
C PRO A 247 5.69 -8.91 -16.75
N THR A 248 5.90 -9.97 -17.55
CA THR A 248 6.03 -9.86 -19.01
C THR A 248 5.04 -10.75 -19.74
N TYR A 249 4.75 -10.41 -21.00
CA TYR A 249 3.80 -11.13 -21.85
C TYR A 249 4.39 -11.37 -23.25
N SER A 250 3.93 -12.44 -23.91
CA SER A 250 4.08 -12.60 -25.37
C SER A 250 2.81 -13.19 -25.98
N TRP A 251 2.34 -12.59 -27.08
CA TRP A 251 1.14 -13.03 -27.80
C TRP A 251 1.49 -13.46 -29.23
N GLU A 252 1.10 -14.67 -29.60
CA GLU A 252 1.03 -15.12 -30.99
C GLU A 252 -0.42 -15.52 -31.31
N VAL A 253 -1.34 -14.58 -31.12
CA VAL A 253 -2.77 -14.77 -31.44
C VAL A 253 -3.07 -14.08 -32.75
N LYS A 254 -3.48 -14.85 -33.76
CA LYS A 254 -3.95 -14.31 -35.04
C LYS A 254 -5.48 -14.25 -34.99
N GLY A 255 -6.07 -13.08 -34.75
CA GLY A 255 -7.53 -13.00 -34.63
C GLY A 255 -8.14 -11.72 -34.08
N ARG A 256 -9.45 -11.53 -34.33
CA ARG A 256 -10.30 -10.53 -33.64
C ARG A 256 -11.07 -11.21 -32.50
N GLY A 257 -11.03 -10.59 -31.32
CA GLY A 257 -11.83 -10.92 -30.15
C GLY A 257 -10.96 -11.01 -28.90
N GLU A 258 -11.34 -10.31 -27.83
CA GLU A 258 -10.68 -10.50 -26.54
C GLU A 258 -11.09 -11.84 -25.93
N LEU A 259 -10.13 -12.59 -25.40
CA LEU A 259 -10.38 -13.85 -24.71
C LEU A 259 -10.91 -13.54 -23.31
N VAL A 260 -12.18 -13.84 -23.06
CA VAL A 260 -12.78 -13.73 -21.72
C VAL A 260 -12.36 -14.95 -20.91
N LEU A 261 -11.59 -14.70 -19.84
CA LEU A 261 -11.09 -15.75 -18.94
C LEU A 261 -12.08 -16.09 -17.84
N SER A 262 -12.90 -15.12 -17.44
CA SER A 262 -13.82 -15.29 -16.32
C SER A 262 -15.06 -14.40 -16.45
N THR A 263 -16.16 -14.85 -15.82
CA THR A 263 -17.45 -14.17 -15.80
C THR A 263 -17.93 -13.97 -14.35
N PRO A 264 -17.23 -13.16 -13.54
CA PRO A 264 -17.48 -13.04 -12.09
C PRO A 264 -18.88 -12.49 -11.78
N ALA A 265 -19.52 -11.80 -12.72
CA ALA A 265 -20.90 -11.35 -12.62
C ALA A 265 -21.91 -12.51 -12.47
N VAL A 266 -21.64 -13.67 -13.06
CA VAL A 266 -22.52 -14.83 -13.02
C VAL A 266 -22.28 -15.60 -11.73
N THR A 267 -23.25 -15.58 -10.81
CA THR A 267 -23.12 -16.32 -9.56
C THR A 267 -23.32 -17.82 -9.79
N GLN A 268 -22.29 -18.61 -9.52
CA GLN A 268 -22.37 -20.07 -9.55
C GLN A 268 -22.19 -20.65 -8.14
N GLY A 269 -22.96 -21.70 -7.82
CA GLY A 269 -22.80 -22.47 -6.59
C GLY A 269 -22.97 -21.64 -5.32
N ARG A 270 -21.95 -21.68 -4.45
CA ARG A 270 -21.95 -21.00 -3.14
C ARG A 270 -21.36 -19.59 -3.18
N MET A 271 -21.18 -18.99 -4.36
CA MET A 271 -20.55 -17.67 -4.46
C MET A 271 -21.55 -16.54 -4.14
N GLY A 272 -21.05 -15.41 -3.65
CA GLY A 272 -21.75 -14.13 -3.56
C GLY A 272 -20.88 -13.02 -4.16
N ARG A 273 -21.42 -11.80 -4.31
CA ARG A 273 -20.68 -10.64 -4.80
C ARG A 273 -20.52 -9.59 -3.72
N LEU A 274 -19.30 -9.12 -3.52
CA LEU A 274 -18.97 -8.00 -2.65
C LEU A 274 -18.82 -6.74 -3.52
N ARG A 275 -19.72 -5.77 -3.39
CA ARG A 275 -19.63 -4.49 -4.10
C ARG A 275 -18.86 -3.48 -3.26
N LEU A 276 -17.82 -2.92 -3.84
CA LEU A 276 -16.90 -1.98 -3.20
C LEU A 276 -17.30 -0.54 -3.54
N GLY A 277 -17.31 0.34 -2.54
CA GLY A 277 -17.86 1.70 -2.68
C GLY A 277 -16.98 2.70 -3.43
N SER A 278 -15.68 2.42 -3.59
CA SER A 278 -14.69 3.35 -4.16
C SER A 278 -13.56 2.59 -4.84
N SER A 279 -12.68 3.29 -5.57
CA SER A 279 -11.42 2.74 -6.09
C SER A 279 -10.26 2.79 -5.08
N SER A 280 -10.60 2.90 -3.78
CA SER A 280 -9.63 2.83 -2.68
C SER A 280 -9.00 1.44 -2.59
N LEU A 281 -7.94 1.29 -1.79
CA LEU A 281 -7.38 -0.04 -1.50
C LEU A 281 -8.28 -0.75 -0.48
N TYR A 282 -8.72 -1.97 -0.80
CA TYR A 282 -9.47 -2.83 0.10
C TYR A 282 -8.64 -4.06 0.42
N LEU A 283 -8.51 -4.37 1.72
CA LEU A 283 -7.98 -5.64 2.21
C LEU A 283 -9.15 -6.47 2.75
N ILE A 284 -9.35 -7.65 2.17
CA ILE A 284 -10.46 -8.55 2.51
C ILE A 284 -9.85 -9.76 3.20
N LEU A 285 -10.24 -9.96 4.45
CA LEU A 285 -9.73 -11.01 5.34
C LEU A 285 -10.86 -11.99 5.66
N GLU A 286 -10.52 -13.27 5.82
CA GLU A 286 -11.51 -14.28 6.18
C GLU A 286 -11.87 -14.22 7.66
N GLY A 287 -13.18 -14.17 7.95
CA GLY A 287 -13.76 -14.29 9.29
C GLY A 287 -13.60 -13.07 10.20
N ARG A 288 -12.37 -12.71 10.57
CA ARG A 288 -12.09 -11.69 11.61
C ARG A 288 -10.85 -10.86 11.31
N ARG A 289 -10.65 -9.78 12.09
CA ARG A 289 -9.42 -8.97 12.08
C ARG A 289 -8.20 -9.88 12.31
N GLY A 290 -7.22 -9.82 11.40
CA GLY A 290 -6.04 -10.69 11.42
C GLY A 290 -6.25 -12.12 10.91
N GLY A 291 -7.41 -12.42 10.29
CA GLY A 291 -7.61 -13.66 9.54
C GLY A 291 -6.75 -13.73 8.27
N PRO A 292 -6.76 -14.87 7.54
CA PRO A 292 -6.06 -14.99 6.26
C PRO A 292 -6.52 -13.92 5.25
N VAL A 293 -5.58 -13.35 4.49
CA VAL A 293 -5.90 -12.45 3.38
C VAL A 293 -6.54 -13.26 2.26
N VAL A 294 -7.74 -12.86 1.86
CA VAL A 294 -8.49 -13.46 0.75
C VAL A 294 -8.23 -12.69 -0.54
N ALA A 295 -8.20 -11.37 -0.44
CA ALA A 295 -7.97 -10.47 -1.55
C ALA A 295 -7.44 -9.12 -1.07
N GLU A 296 -6.52 -8.55 -1.82
CA GLU A 296 -6.10 -7.15 -1.72
C GLU A 296 -6.37 -6.50 -3.07
N VAL A 297 -7.29 -5.53 -3.10
CA VAL A 297 -7.82 -5.01 -4.38
C VAL A 297 -7.95 -3.49 -4.38
N SER A 298 -7.60 -2.89 -5.52
CA SER A 298 -8.00 -1.53 -5.88
C SER A 298 -8.89 -1.65 -7.12
N PRO A 299 -10.20 -1.88 -6.94
CA PRO A 299 -11.08 -2.27 -8.05
C PRO A 299 -11.16 -1.17 -9.12
N GLN A 300 -11.12 -1.60 -10.38
CA GLN A 300 -11.33 -0.76 -11.56
C GLN A 300 -12.82 -0.74 -11.95
N GLY A 301 -13.17 0.12 -12.90
CA GLY A 301 -14.56 0.28 -13.36
C GLY A 301 -15.49 0.96 -12.34
N ASN A 302 -16.78 0.99 -12.66
CA ASN A 302 -17.83 1.51 -11.78
C ASN A 302 -18.52 0.40 -10.98
N ARG A 303 -18.59 -0.82 -11.53
CA ARG A 303 -19.25 -1.97 -10.92
C ARG A 303 -18.54 -2.41 -9.65
N ARG A 304 -17.20 -2.49 -9.68
CA ARG A 304 -16.32 -2.74 -8.52
C ARG A 304 -16.80 -3.91 -7.66
N GLU A 305 -17.15 -5.01 -8.31
CA GLU A 305 -17.66 -6.21 -7.66
C GLU A 305 -16.57 -7.29 -7.60
N LEU A 306 -16.40 -7.89 -6.43
CA LEU A 306 -15.56 -9.07 -6.26
C LEU A 306 -16.44 -10.28 -5.97
N SER A 307 -16.26 -11.34 -6.74
CA SER A 307 -16.95 -12.61 -6.53
C SER A 307 -16.18 -13.46 -5.53
N LEU A 308 -16.81 -13.81 -4.41
CA LEU A 308 -16.21 -14.53 -3.28
C LEU A 308 -17.13 -15.66 -2.80
N PRO A 309 -16.59 -16.72 -2.17
CA PRO A 309 -17.42 -17.74 -1.53
C PRO A 309 -18.37 -17.14 -0.48
N ALA A 310 -19.50 -17.80 -0.22
CA ALA A 310 -20.36 -17.41 0.89
C ALA A 310 -19.64 -17.66 2.22
N GLY A 311 -19.62 -16.65 3.09
CA GLY A 311 -18.87 -16.67 4.33
C GLY A 311 -18.90 -15.33 5.06
N HIS A 312 -18.12 -15.25 6.13
CA HIS A 312 -17.91 -14.02 6.89
C HIS A 312 -16.55 -13.43 6.53
N TYR A 313 -16.51 -12.12 6.33
CA TYR A 313 -15.32 -11.40 5.90
C TYR A 313 -15.13 -10.15 6.76
N PHE A 314 -13.87 -9.85 7.04
CA PHE A 314 -13.46 -8.58 7.60
C PHE A 314 -12.84 -7.75 6.48
N VAL A 315 -13.47 -6.61 6.16
CA VAL A 315 -13.05 -5.76 5.04
C VAL A 315 -12.47 -4.48 5.59
N GLN A 316 -11.27 -4.14 5.16
CA GLN A 316 -10.59 -2.90 5.52
C GLN A 316 -10.49 -2.03 4.27
N GLN A 317 -11.09 -0.85 4.30
CA GLN A 317 -10.98 0.15 3.25
C GLN A 317 -9.95 1.20 3.67
N ARG A 318 -8.93 1.39 2.84
CA ARG A 318 -7.86 2.39 2.99
C ARG A 318 -8.05 3.49 1.97
N SER A 319 -8.50 4.67 2.41
CA SER A 319 -8.54 5.87 1.55
C SER A 319 -7.29 6.74 1.75
N THR A 320 -7.27 7.96 1.24
CA THR A 320 -6.20 8.92 1.54
C THR A 320 -6.41 9.65 2.88
N GLU A 321 -7.62 9.60 3.45
CA GLU A 321 -8.05 10.42 4.59
C GLU A 321 -8.58 9.62 5.78
N GLU A 322 -9.07 8.40 5.54
CA GLU A 322 -9.72 7.57 6.55
C GLU A 322 -9.56 6.08 6.29
N TYR A 323 -9.54 5.32 7.37
CA TYR A 323 -9.44 3.87 7.36
C TYR A 323 -10.72 3.34 7.97
N ARG A 324 -11.45 2.54 7.20
CA ARG A 324 -12.75 2.01 7.61
C ARG A 324 -12.68 0.49 7.67
N GLU A 325 -13.26 -0.07 8.72
CA GLU A 325 -13.33 -1.51 8.92
C GLU A 325 -14.78 -1.95 8.96
N TYR A 326 -15.06 -3.03 8.23
CA TYR A 326 -16.39 -3.57 8.03
C TYR A 326 -16.42 -5.05 8.41
N GLN A 327 -17.51 -5.47 9.04
CA GLN A 327 -17.87 -6.88 9.19
C GLN A 327 -18.89 -7.23 8.13
N VAL A 328 -18.56 -8.14 7.22
CA VAL A 328 -19.41 -8.49 6.07
C VAL A 328 -19.82 -9.95 6.17
N SER A 329 -21.12 -10.21 6.09
CA SER A 329 -21.65 -11.57 5.93
C SER A 329 -22.16 -11.72 4.51
N LEU A 330 -21.47 -12.52 3.70
CA LEU A 330 -21.79 -12.73 2.29
C LEU A 330 -22.56 -14.05 2.12
N ALA A 331 -23.82 -13.96 1.73
CA ALA A 331 -24.64 -15.13 1.42
C ALA A 331 -24.47 -15.57 -0.05
N ALA A 332 -24.68 -16.86 -0.33
CA ALA A 332 -24.67 -17.38 -1.69
C ALA A 332 -25.78 -16.72 -2.53
N GLY A 333 -25.47 -16.30 -3.76
CA GLY A 333 -26.41 -15.58 -4.63
C GLY A 333 -26.57 -14.08 -4.31
N ALA A 334 -26.13 -13.63 -3.14
CA ALA A 334 -26.35 -12.26 -2.68
C ALA A 334 -25.29 -11.29 -3.19
N VAL A 335 -25.66 -10.01 -3.22
CA VAL A 335 -24.71 -8.89 -3.36
C VAL A 335 -24.66 -8.16 -2.02
N ALA A 336 -23.48 -8.08 -1.40
CA ALA A 336 -23.24 -7.27 -0.21
C ALA A 336 -22.56 -5.97 -0.63
N ASP A 337 -23.22 -4.83 -0.40
CA ASP A 337 -22.66 -3.51 -0.69
C ASP A 337 -21.94 -2.96 0.55
N VAL A 338 -20.61 -2.92 0.49
CA VAL A 338 -19.75 -2.46 1.59
C VAL A 338 -20.06 -1.02 1.98
N ALA A 339 -20.41 -0.15 1.03
CA ALA A 339 -20.69 1.25 1.31
C ALA A 339 -21.95 1.45 2.16
N SER A 340 -22.86 0.47 2.16
CA SER A 340 -24.11 0.50 2.93
C SER A 340 -23.99 -0.07 4.35
N LEU A 341 -22.88 -0.73 4.66
CA LEU A 341 -22.67 -1.42 5.94
C LEU A 341 -22.14 -0.48 7.02
N PRO A 342 -22.46 -0.75 8.31
CA PRO A 342 -21.84 -0.02 9.41
C PRO A 342 -20.33 -0.30 9.43
N PHE A 343 -19.55 0.73 9.79
CA PHE A 343 -18.09 0.63 9.86
C PHE A 343 -17.52 1.28 11.12
N GLU A 344 -16.36 0.77 11.54
CA GLU A 344 -15.49 1.44 12.51
C GLU A 344 -14.46 2.28 11.76
N THR A 345 -14.21 3.51 12.19
CA THR A 345 -13.17 4.38 11.59
C THR A 345 -11.94 4.45 12.49
N VAL A 346 -10.76 4.17 11.93
CA VAL A 346 -9.47 4.53 12.54
C VAL A 346 -8.90 5.71 11.75
N ARG A 347 -8.64 6.84 12.41
CA ARG A 347 -8.26 8.10 11.73
C ARG A 347 -6.74 8.28 11.59
N TYR A 348 -6.33 9.01 10.54
CA TYR A 348 -5.00 9.00 9.90
C TYR A 348 -3.85 9.69 10.65
N ASP A 349 -4.10 10.35 11.78
CA ASP A 349 -3.07 11.06 12.55
C ASP A 349 -1.98 10.13 13.13
N ARG A 350 -2.20 8.81 13.11
CA ARG A 350 -1.24 7.77 13.49
C ARG A 350 -0.49 7.11 12.33
N LEU A 351 -0.89 7.31 11.07
CA LEU A 351 -0.36 6.55 9.92
C LEU A 351 0.96 7.10 9.33
N VAL A 352 1.18 8.42 9.35
CA VAL A 352 2.48 9.00 8.93
C VAL A 352 3.60 8.48 9.83
N ARG A 353 3.37 8.46 11.15
CA ARG A 353 4.33 8.00 12.18
C ARG A 353 4.53 6.48 12.22
N ARG A 354 3.62 5.70 11.63
CA ARG A 354 3.67 4.23 11.57
C ARG A 354 4.00 3.66 10.17
N ARG A 355 4.50 4.49 9.24
CA ARG A 355 4.91 4.08 7.88
C ARG A 355 3.79 3.40 7.06
N GLY A 356 2.68 4.11 6.81
CA GLY A 356 1.56 3.50 6.05
C GLY A 356 0.73 4.42 5.16
N GLY A 357 1.20 5.63 4.80
CA GLY A 357 0.44 6.56 3.95
C GLY A 357 1.30 7.24 2.88
N GLU A 358 0.67 7.76 1.82
CA GLU A 358 1.35 8.51 0.73
C GLU A 358 1.86 9.89 1.16
N LYS A 359 1.27 10.48 2.22
CA LYS A 359 1.71 11.77 2.76
C LYS A 359 3.03 11.59 3.54
N ARG A 360 4.07 12.30 3.09
CA ARG A 360 5.40 12.32 3.73
C ARG A 360 5.44 13.08 5.07
N TYR A 361 4.48 13.97 5.32
CA TYR A 361 4.40 14.75 6.56
C TYR A 361 2.98 15.28 6.85
N THR A 362 2.72 15.63 8.11
CA THR A 362 1.49 16.28 8.62
C THR A 362 1.84 17.53 9.40
N HIS A 363 1.04 18.59 9.29
CA HIS A 363 1.27 19.81 10.06
C HIS A 363 0.58 19.74 11.41
N HIS A 364 1.17 20.32 12.45
CA HIS A 364 0.50 20.53 13.73
C HIS A 364 0.68 21.97 14.24
N VAL A 365 -0.38 22.48 14.88
CA VAL A 365 -0.37 23.73 15.63
C VAL A 365 -0.70 23.42 17.08
N SER A 366 -0.01 24.02 18.03
CA SER A 366 -0.20 23.78 19.46
C SER A 366 -0.33 25.09 20.24
N LEU A 367 -1.20 25.07 21.25
CA LEU A 367 -1.36 26.14 22.24
C LEU A 367 -1.42 25.49 23.62
N LEU A 368 -0.38 25.73 24.43
CA LEU A 368 -0.19 25.08 25.72
C LEU A 368 0.06 26.13 26.81
N GLY A 369 -0.59 25.96 27.96
CA GLY A 369 -0.35 26.75 29.16
C GLY A 369 0.30 25.90 30.24
N GLY A 370 1.16 26.47 31.06
CA GLY A 370 1.86 25.69 32.09
C GLY A 370 2.70 26.52 33.04
N ALA A 371 3.69 25.88 33.66
CA ALA A 371 4.63 26.52 34.56
C ALA A 371 6.06 25.99 34.36
N GLN A 372 7.04 26.80 34.74
CA GLN A 372 8.45 26.44 34.81
C GLN A 372 8.97 26.75 36.21
N GLY A 373 9.82 25.87 36.73
CA GLY A 373 10.50 26.09 38.00
C GLY A 373 11.50 27.24 37.93
N GLU A 374 12.12 27.50 39.07
CA GLU A 374 13.03 28.62 39.27
C GLU A 374 14.25 28.54 38.33
N MET A 375 14.50 29.62 37.58
CA MET A 375 15.67 29.76 36.69
C MET A 375 16.68 30.77 37.24
N LEU A 376 16.20 31.79 37.95
CA LEU A 376 17.02 32.72 38.71
C LEU A 376 16.65 32.61 40.18
N ALA A 377 17.68 32.66 41.03
CA ALA A 377 17.49 32.72 42.47
C ALA A 377 16.48 33.81 42.84
N GLY A 378 15.40 33.44 43.54
CA GLY A 378 14.34 34.31 44.03
C GLY A 378 13.09 34.43 43.15
N ASP A 379 13.08 33.90 41.90
CA ASP A 379 11.94 34.07 40.96
C ASP A 379 10.80 33.03 41.15
N GLY A 380 11.01 31.99 41.95
CA GLY A 380 10.01 30.95 42.21
C GLY A 380 9.53 30.20 40.95
N THR A 381 8.38 29.54 41.04
CA THR A 381 7.72 28.91 39.87
C THR A 381 6.92 29.95 39.11
N ALA A 382 7.10 30.05 37.80
CA ALA A 382 6.42 31.06 36.99
C ALA A 382 5.56 30.46 35.86
N PRO A 383 4.40 31.10 35.56
CA PRO A 383 3.51 30.66 34.50
C PRO A 383 4.12 30.91 33.11
N GLN A 384 3.81 30.02 32.19
CA GLN A 384 4.25 30.10 30.80
C GLN A 384 3.10 29.82 29.82
N LEU A 385 3.18 30.46 28.67
CA LEU A 385 2.36 30.18 27.50
C LEU A 385 3.27 29.77 26.34
N ARG A 386 2.88 28.71 25.62
CA ARG A 386 3.62 28.17 24.48
C ARG A 386 2.71 28.08 23.25
N VAL A 387 3.18 28.61 22.13
CA VAL A 387 2.56 28.47 20.81
C VAL A 387 3.56 27.76 19.92
N GLY A 388 3.16 26.67 19.28
CA GLY A 388 4.04 25.87 18.44
C GLY A 388 3.44 25.55 17.09
N TYR A 389 4.30 25.45 16.08
CA TYR A 389 3.98 24.91 14.77
C TYR A 389 5.02 23.87 14.40
N GLY A 390 4.60 22.72 13.88
CA GLY A 390 5.52 21.66 13.52
C GLY A 390 5.04 20.75 12.41
N LEU A 391 5.96 19.89 12.01
CA LEU A 391 5.81 18.87 10.98
C LEU A 391 6.05 17.51 11.63
N ASP A 392 5.09 16.61 11.47
CA ASP A 392 5.15 15.21 11.87
C ASP A 392 5.57 14.36 10.66
N PHE A 393 6.69 13.65 10.79
CA PHE A 393 7.22 12.69 9.82
C PHE A 393 7.12 11.25 10.36
N ASP A 394 7.50 10.27 9.54
CA ASP A 394 7.56 8.85 9.93
C ASP A 394 8.66 8.55 10.96
N TRP A 395 9.78 9.27 10.89
CA TRP A 395 10.92 9.12 11.78
C TRP A 395 10.85 10.05 13.01
N GLY A 396 9.98 11.06 13.03
CA GLY A 396 9.85 11.97 14.17
C GLY A 396 9.13 13.27 13.83
N SER A 397 9.08 14.19 14.78
CA SER A 397 8.43 15.48 14.65
C SER A 397 9.44 16.60 14.85
N VAL A 398 9.42 17.58 13.96
CA VAL A 398 10.23 18.81 14.06
C VAL A 398 9.29 19.99 14.21
N GLY A 399 9.58 20.91 15.12
CA GLY A 399 8.73 22.07 15.36
C GLY A 399 9.49 23.32 15.73
N VAL A 400 8.82 24.45 15.55
CA VAL A 400 9.21 25.77 16.06
C VAL A 400 8.23 26.13 17.17
N ARG A 401 8.72 26.68 18.27
CA ARG A 401 7.92 27.06 19.43
C ARG A 401 8.29 28.45 19.92
N LEU A 402 7.28 29.27 20.19
CA LEU A 402 7.39 30.53 20.90
C LEU A 402 6.91 30.32 22.34
N ARG A 403 7.69 30.79 23.32
CA ARG A 403 7.39 30.76 24.75
C ARG A 403 7.36 32.18 25.31
N GLY A 404 6.35 32.49 26.11
CA GLY A 404 6.29 33.69 26.94
C GLY A 404 6.15 33.31 28.41
N MET A 405 6.92 33.96 29.28
CA MET A 405 6.90 33.74 30.73
C MET A 405 7.12 35.05 31.46
N ARG A 406 6.48 35.20 32.62
CA ARG A 406 6.69 36.32 33.53
C ARG A 406 6.82 35.78 34.95
N SER A 407 7.89 36.16 35.62
CA SER A 407 8.17 35.84 37.01
C SER A 407 8.31 37.10 37.85
N GLN A 408 8.02 36.98 39.14
CA GLN A 408 8.20 38.02 40.13
C GLN A 408 9.07 37.45 41.23
N GLY A 409 10.16 38.14 41.55
CA GLY A 409 11.12 37.71 42.54
C GLY A 409 11.73 38.88 43.27
N SER A 410 12.68 38.58 44.13
CA SER A 410 13.53 39.58 44.77
C SER A 410 14.99 39.37 44.39
N GLY A 411 15.79 40.43 44.34
CA GLY A 411 17.24 40.32 44.15
C GLY A 411 17.92 39.44 45.22
N LEU A 412 19.20 39.09 45.00
CA LEU A 412 19.98 38.21 45.88
C LEU A 412 20.01 38.65 47.35
N ASP A 413 19.86 39.95 47.62
CA ASP A 413 19.83 40.52 48.98
C ASP A 413 18.43 40.48 49.62
N GLY A 414 17.41 39.98 48.90
CA GLY A 414 16.01 39.89 49.35
C GLY A 414 15.24 41.22 49.41
N LEU A 415 15.88 42.34 49.04
CA LEU A 415 15.39 43.69 49.30
C LEU A 415 14.84 44.42 48.08
N LEU A 416 15.03 43.89 46.86
CA LEU A 416 14.70 44.56 45.61
C LEU A 416 13.69 43.75 44.81
N PRO A 417 12.39 44.12 44.79
CA PRO A 417 11.39 43.49 43.94
C PRO A 417 11.79 43.61 42.46
N ARG A 418 11.71 42.49 41.74
CA ARG A 418 12.07 42.38 40.33
C ARG A 418 10.95 41.67 39.58
N THR A 419 10.54 42.24 38.46
CA THR A 419 9.78 41.52 37.43
C THR A 419 10.72 41.04 36.35
N HIS A 420 10.63 39.76 35.98
CA HIS A 420 11.48 39.16 34.96
C HIS A 420 10.62 38.49 33.89
N ASP A 421 10.71 39.05 32.69
CA ASP A 421 10.03 38.60 31.48
C ASP A 421 10.98 37.80 30.59
N GLU A 422 10.50 36.67 30.09
CA GLU A 422 11.23 35.84 29.13
C GLU A 422 10.40 35.63 27.87
N VAL A 423 11.04 35.80 26.72
CA VAL A 423 10.51 35.41 25.41
C VAL A 423 11.50 34.43 24.77
N GLY A 424 11.08 33.18 24.60
CA GLY A 424 11.87 32.11 24.01
C GLY A 424 11.40 31.76 22.61
N LEU A 425 12.32 31.62 21.66
CA LEU A 425 12.06 31.04 20.34
C LEU A 425 12.95 29.80 20.16
N GLY A 426 12.32 28.65 19.95
CA GLY A 426 13.04 27.37 19.95
C GLY A 426 12.61 26.38 18.89
N LEU A 427 13.51 25.43 18.68
CA LEU A 427 13.29 24.25 17.86
C LEU A 427 13.02 23.04 18.75
N THR A 428 12.15 22.15 18.28
CA THR A 428 11.80 20.91 18.96
C THR A 428 12.02 19.73 18.07
N LEU A 429 12.55 18.65 18.64
CA LEU A 429 12.67 17.35 18.00
C LEU A 429 12.05 16.29 18.90
N GLN A 430 11.02 15.59 18.42
CA GLN A 430 10.31 14.57 19.21
C GLN A 430 10.17 13.27 18.44
N ARG A 431 10.23 12.14 19.13
CA ARG A 431 9.88 10.82 18.63
C ARG A 431 8.61 10.37 19.32
N PHE A 432 7.62 9.92 18.54
CA PHE A 432 6.34 9.45 19.05
C PHE A 432 6.27 7.92 19.06
N VAL A 433 5.55 7.40 20.05
CA VAL A 433 5.15 6.01 20.21
C VAL A 433 3.64 6.02 20.40
N ASP A 434 2.91 5.70 19.33
CA ASP A 434 1.45 5.67 19.35
C ASP A 434 0.96 4.38 20.01
N LEU A 435 0.09 4.47 21.00
CA LEU A 435 -0.64 3.35 21.62
C LEU A 435 -2.13 3.42 21.23
N GLU A 436 -2.92 2.41 21.59
CA GLU A 436 -4.34 2.32 21.21
C GLU A 436 -5.16 3.56 21.63
N HIS A 437 -4.97 4.05 22.86
CA HIS A 437 -5.78 5.12 23.45
C HIS A 437 -5.05 6.46 23.58
N VAL A 438 -3.71 6.45 23.56
CA VAL A 438 -2.86 7.62 23.82
C VAL A 438 -1.58 7.55 22.97
N SER A 439 -0.95 8.68 22.72
CA SER A 439 0.37 8.74 22.08
C SER A 439 1.39 9.29 23.07
N LEU A 440 2.50 8.57 23.24
CA LEU A 440 3.63 9.00 24.05
C LEU A 440 4.69 9.61 23.15
N ALA A 441 5.40 10.64 23.61
CA ALA A 441 6.54 11.17 22.89
C ALA A 441 7.67 11.54 23.84
N PHE A 442 8.90 11.40 23.34
CA PHE A 442 10.10 11.85 24.00
C PHE A 442 10.93 12.67 23.02
N GLY A 443 11.65 13.68 23.51
CA GLY A 443 12.34 14.60 22.63
C GLY A 443 13.23 15.59 23.36
N LEU A 444 13.76 16.52 22.57
CA LEU A 444 14.63 17.59 23.02
C LEU A 444 14.16 18.92 22.42
N PHE A 445 14.51 20.01 23.09
CA PHE A 445 14.40 21.34 22.52
C PHE A 445 15.66 22.16 22.80
N ALA A 446 15.87 23.15 21.94
CA ALA A 446 16.82 24.23 22.13
C ALA A 446 16.15 25.55 21.74
N GLU A 447 16.25 26.57 22.57
CA GLU A 447 15.66 27.89 22.36
C GLU A 447 16.64 29.01 22.65
N GLY A 448 16.58 30.07 21.85
CA GLY A 448 17.16 31.37 22.21
C GLY A 448 16.17 32.13 23.07
N VAL A 449 16.63 32.71 24.17
CA VAL A 449 15.79 33.39 25.16
C VAL A 449 16.20 34.85 25.27
N TYR A 450 15.23 35.75 25.11
CA TYR A 450 15.38 37.15 25.46
C TYR A 450 14.83 37.38 26.85
N HIS A 451 15.66 37.94 27.73
CA HIS A 451 15.34 38.25 29.11
C HIS A 451 15.20 39.76 29.28
N ARG A 452 14.16 40.20 29.98
CA ARG A 452 13.99 41.59 30.42
C ARG A 452 13.68 41.61 31.91
N GLN A 453 14.55 42.28 32.67
CA GLN A 453 14.38 42.47 34.10
C GLN A 453 14.08 43.95 34.37
N ALA A 454 12.97 44.21 35.06
CA ALA A 454 12.65 45.53 35.58
C ALA A 454 12.66 45.50 37.12
N PHE A 455 13.24 46.54 37.71
CA PHE A 455 13.47 46.64 39.16
C PHE A 455 12.61 47.77 39.72
N ASP A 456 11.83 47.47 40.76
CA ASP A 456 11.05 48.49 41.47
C ASP A 456 11.96 49.20 42.47
N THR A 457 12.65 50.22 42.00
CA THR A 457 13.55 51.05 42.82
C THR A 457 13.36 52.51 42.48
N ASP A 458 13.61 53.39 43.47
CA ASP A 458 13.75 54.85 43.29
C ASP A 458 15.01 55.20 42.45
N ARG A 459 15.13 54.61 41.24
CA ARG A 459 16.18 54.79 40.24
C ARG A 459 17.58 54.33 40.63
N VAL A 460 17.71 53.38 41.57
CA VAL A 460 19.02 52.88 42.03
C VAL A 460 19.58 51.77 41.14
N SER A 461 18.72 50.96 40.50
CA SER A 461 19.15 49.91 39.56
C SER A 461 18.44 50.05 38.20
N PRO A 462 19.18 50.12 37.08
CA PRO A 462 18.57 50.20 35.76
C PRO A 462 17.97 48.84 35.33
N ASP A 463 16.93 48.90 34.50
CA ASP A 463 16.39 47.74 33.78
C ASP A 463 17.50 47.02 33.00
N ARG A 464 17.46 45.68 32.97
CA ARG A 464 18.46 44.86 32.31
C ARG A 464 17.83 44.04 31.20
N GLN A 465 18.57 43.89 30.11
CA GLN A 465 18.20 43.05 28.99
C GLN A 465 19.37 42.14 28.66
N SER A 466 19.09 40.87 28.42
CA SER A 466 20.13 39.90 28.05
C SER A 466 19.59 38.85 27.10
N LEU A 467 20.49 38.31 26.28
CA LEU A 467 20.24 37.12 25.49
C LEU A 467 20.82 35.90 26.19
N GLY A 468 20.08 34.82 26.15
CA GLY A 468 20.47 33.51 26.65
C GLY A 468 20.03 32.41 25.70
N ALA A 469 20.30 31.19 26.11
CA ALA A 469 19.76 29.99 25.49
C ALA A 469 19.14 29.11 26.57
N ALA A 470 18.22 28.23 26.19
CA ALA A 470 17.77 27.15 27.05
C ALA A 470 17.66 25.86 26.24
N PHE A 471 17.94 24.73 26.87
CA PHE A 471 17.80 23.42 26.25
C PHE A 471 17.31 22.42 27.29
N GLY A 472 16.59 21.40 26.83
CA GLY A 472 15.93 20.49 27.76
C GLY A 472 15.28 19.30 27.09
N GLY A 473 14.76 18.43 27.95
CA GLY A 473 14.00 17.25 27.56
C GLY A 473 12.51 17.56 27.42
N ILE A 474 11.87 16.79 26.56
CA ILE A 474 10.41 16.74 26.39
C ILE A 474 9.96 15.30 26.64
N LEU A 475 9.03 15.11 27.56
CA LEU A 475 8.18 13.94 27.65
C LEU A 475 6.75 14.43 27.46
N SER A 476 5.98 13.80 26.56
CA SER A 476 4.61 14.20 26.30
C SER A 476 3.65 13.03 26.17
N VAL A 477 2.42 13.25 26.59
CA VAL A 477 1.28 12.33 26.42
C VAL A 477 0.19 13.09 25.67
N GLU A 478 -0.35 12.46 24.64
CA GLU A 478 -1.47 12.98 23.87
C GLU A 478 -2.68 12.07 23.90
N ARG A 479 -3.85 12.67 24.03
CA ARG A 479 -5.15 12.00 23.89
C ARG A 479 -5.95 12.70 22.80
N HIS A 480 -6.29 11.96 21.74
CA HIS A 480 -7.05 12.49 20.63
C HIS A 480 -8.52 12.72 21.00
N LEU A 481 -9.08 13.85 20.55
CA LEU A 481 -10.46 14.25 20.77
C LEU A 481 -11.33 14.16 19.51
N GLY A 482 -10.70 14.03 18.32
CA GLY A 482 -11.37 13.97 17.03
C GLY A 482 -11.14 15.22 16.17
N ALA A 483 -11.46 15.15 14.87
CA ALA A 483 -11.30 16.25 13.90
C ALA A 483 -9.89 16.90 13.87
N GLY A 484 -8.84 16.10 14.08
CA GLY A 484 -7.45 16.56 14.15
C GLY A 484 -7.06 17.22 15.48
N LEU A 485 -8.00 17.35 16.43
CA LEU A 485 -7.76 17.92 17.75
C LEU A 485 -7.31 16.85 18.76
N ALA A 486 -6.32 17.18 19.58
CA ALA A 486 -5.84 16.37 20.68
C ALA A 486 -5.54 17.22 21.92
N LEU A 487 -5.72 16.62 23.11
CA LEU A 487 -5.17 17.12 24.36
C LEU A 487 -3.73 16.67 24.47
N ARG A 488 -2.81 17.58 24.78
CA ARG A 488 -1.41 17.29 25.05
C ARG A 488 -1.06 17.71 26.47
N LEU A 489 -0.33 16.85 27.17
CA LEU A 489 0.44 17.17 28.36
C LEU A 489 1.92 16.95 28.03
N GLU A 490 2.78 17.91 28.35
CA GLU A 490 4.22 17.82 28.14
C GLU A 490 5.01 18.40 29.31
N GLY A 491 6.23 17.89 29.54
CA GLY A 491 7.12 18.41 30.56
C GLY A 491 8.48 17.72 30.55
N GLY A 492 9.41 18.22 31.36
CA GLY A 492 10.75 17.65 31.44
C GLY A 492 11.75 18.56 32.17
N PRO A 493 13.03 18.17 32.18
CA PRO A 493 14.11 19.03 32.67
C PRO A 493 14.42 20.13 31.64
N VAL A 494 14.81 21.31 32.13
CA VAL A 494 15.31 22.42 31.32
C VAL A 494 16.50 23.06 32.02
N THR A 495 17.52 23.40 31.25
CA THR A 495 18.65 24.20 31.71
C THR A 495 18.75 25.49 30.90
N GLY A 496 19.03 26.59 31.60
CA GLY A 496 19.30 27.89 30.99
C GLY A 496 20.80 28.09 30.75
N LEU A 497 21.14 29.04 29.88
CA LEU A 497 22.49 29.49 29.64
C LEU A 497 22.44 31.00 29.41
N PHE A 498 22.83 31.78 30.40
CA PHE A 498 22.82 33.24 30.31
C PHE A 498 23.96 33.84 31.12
N GLN A 499 24.38 35.05 30.73
CA GLN A 499 25.36 35.81 31.50
C GLN A 499 24.67 36.48 32.69
N ARG A 500 25.23 36.30 33.88
CA ARG A 500 24.81 37.03 35.08
C ARG A 500 25.90 37.98 35.53
N ALA A 501 25.50 39.18 35.96
CA ALA A 501 26.39 40.09 36.65
C ALA A 501 26.62 39.59 38.08
N VAL A 502 27.88 39.51 38.51
CA VAL A 502 28.25 39.13 39.88
C VAL A 502 28.72 40.39 40.60
N MET A 503 28.07 40.73 41.72
CA MET A 503 28.54 41.81 42.59
C MET A 503 29.51 41.24 43.62
N LYS A 504 30.74 41.76 43.67
CA LYS A 504 31.73 41.37 44.70
C LYS A 504 32.13 42.62 45.47
N ASN A 505 31.82 42.65 46.76
CA ASN A 505 32.09 43.79 47.65
C ASN A 505 31.50 45.13 47.13
N GLY A 506 30.31 45.09 46.52
CA GLY A 506 29.64 46.30 46.01
C GLY A 506 30.15 46.81 44.65
N VAL A 507 31.09 46.11 44.01
CA VAL A 507 31.61 46.42 42.67
C VAL A 507 31.17 45.33 41.68
N GLU A 508 30.72 45.73 40.50
CA GLU A 508 30.36 44.81 39.41
C GLU A 508 31.62 44.08 38.92
N ALA A 509 31.68 42.77 39.13
CA ALA A 509 32.75 41.91 38.64
C ALA A 509 32.45 41.41 37.22
N ASN A 510 33.42 40.76 36.58
CA ASN A 510 33.25 40.17 35.25
C ASN A 510 32.01 39.26 35.19
N PRO A 511 31.22 39.33 34.11
CA PRO A 511 30.02 38.51 33.96
C PRO A 511 30.37 37.02 33.98
N GLU A 512 29.61 36.24 34.73
CA GLU A 512 29.76 34.80 34.83
C GLU A 512 28.65 34.10 34.02
N LEU A 513 28.98 32.97 33.39
CA LEU A 513 28.01 32.13 32.70
C LEU A 513 27.28 31.25 33.73
N ALA A 514 25.95 31.37 33.81
CA ALA A 514 25.13 30.55 34.68
C ALA A 514 24.40 29.45 33.88
N SER A 515 24.37 28.22 34.41
CA SER A 515 23.60 27.11 33.84
C SER A 515 22.66 26.41 34.85
N PRO A 516 21.62 27.11 35.34
CA PRO A 516 20.66 26.53 36.29
C PRO A 516 19.84 25.41 35.63
N LEU A 517 19.65 24.30 36.35
CA LEU A 517 18.80 23.18 35.95
C LEU A 517 17.50 23.20 36.76
N THR A 518 16.37 23.14 36.06
CA THR A 518 15.03 23.14 36.67
C THR A 518 14.06 22.25 35.86
N TRP A 519 12.77 22.31 36.18
CA TRP A 519 11.72 21.56 35.51
C TRP A 519 10.75 22.49 34.79
N TRP A 520 10.02 21.96 33.82
CA TRP A 520 8.89 22.63 33.18
C TRP A 520 7.76 21.65 32.91
N GLY A 521 6.52 22.16 32.87
CA GLY A 521 5.34 21.40 32.50
C GLY A 521 4.31 22.30 31.81
N ALA A 522 3.58 21.76 30.83
CA ALA A 522 2.53 22.45 30.10
C ALA A 522 1.44 21.48 29.61
N GLY A 523 0.23 22.00 29.45
CA GLY A 523 -0.92 21.26 28.93
C GLY A 523 -1.80 22.14 28.05
N GLY A 524 -2.48 21.54 27.08
CA GLY A 524 -3.40 22.27 26.20
C GLY A 524 -3.81 21.49 24.97
N LEU A 525 -4.02 22.20 23.87
CA LEU A 525 -4.56 21.66 22.64
C LEU A 525 -3.52 21.62 21.52
N VAL A 526 -3.60 20.56 20.73
CA VAL A 526 -2.86 20.39 19.48
C VAL A 526 -3.85 20.09 18.39
N TRP A 527 -3.71 20.76 17.24
CA TRP A 527 -4.51 20.53 16.05
C TRP A 527 -3.62 20.09 14.89
N ARG A 528 -4.05 19.06 14.14
CA ARG A 528 -3.30 18.44 13.03
C ARG A 528 -4.06 18.46 11.71
N ARG A 529 -3.33 18.63 10.59
CA ARG A 529 -3.88 18.62 9.23
C ARG A 529 -2.93 18.04 8.18
#